data_AF-A0A344J3N5-F1
#
_entry.id   AF-A0A344J3N5-F1
#
_cell.length_a   1.000
_cell.length_b   1.000
_cell.length_c   1.000
_cell.angle_alpha   90.00
_cell.angle_beta   90.00
_cell.angle_gamma   90.00
#
_symmetry.space_group_name_H-M   'P 1'
#
loop_
_entity.id
_entity.type
_entity.pdbx_description
1 polymer ?
#
loop_
_entity_poly.entity_id
_entity_poly.type
_entity_poly.pdbx_seq_one_letter_code
_entity_poly.pdbx_strand_id
1 'polypeptide(L)'
;MTITCSTCEQDTDCRIGYSNRLIQPLQFSCPHCHSSIEVTLDTSNAPQSGFSFNGCHPSNNQPDGPFDGANPFVDLHLDFPVMFGAYVPGLTPWFASLNQLDEVTGDRNKSLQLSMFHSARLNILNELYPKAEELKRIINLYHGANKQLFQKRAAEFLGEEQEKSILQQDLNATLYRVIAKAFFPFVVHEHGKEISEELPKLLYELDREQLDSFIEDIFSSGFLTSLQRDCLRIYPRVFDAEIPFRPALFLDFFEGEQSDLVAGRVSSQDFFSLKDLYKDILEIIARQIVLVAGINNLYHRGNFNSFKAIDGGALSSLQKLSEKTLSDKFKYLDDCWYNLATTDLNLGLRNAVAHNNINYNSETQTVTYYPEGGRLAATEGKEISFLAFMRSLLLAFREMHNLHHVIKSLYYYKLLVQDRGAHEKREA
;
A
#
# COMPACT_ATOMS: atom_id res chain seq x y z
N MET A 1 32.65 1.07 1.83
CA MET A 1 33.25 2.26 2.48
C MET A 1 33.06 2.15 3.97
N THR A 2 33.94 2.75 4.75
CA THR A 2 33.78 2.84 6.20
C THR A 2 33.34 4.25 6.56
N ILE A 3 32.34 4.36 7.42
CA ILE A 3 31.81 5.65 7.89
C ILE A 3 31.95 5.74 9.41
N THR A 4 32.24 6.94 9.89
CA THR A 4 32.39 7.26 11.31
C THR A 4 31.14 7.98 11.80
N CYS A 5 30.56 7.49 12.90
CA CYS A 5 29.42 8.13 13.53
C CYS A 5 29.83 9.47 14.15
N SER A 6 29.10 10.55 13.86
CA SER A 6 29.42 11.88 14.41
C SER A 6 29.05 12.02 15.90
N THR A 7 28.36 11.03 16.49
CA THR A 7 27.95 11.05 17.91
C THR A 7 28.91 10.28 18.82
N CYS A 8 29.29 9.06 18.44
CA CYS A 8 30.16 8.20 19.27
C CYS A 8 31.55 7.98 18.68
N GLU A 9 31.82 8.53 17.50
CA GLU A 9 33.11 8.45 16.80
C GLU A 9 33.58 7.02 16.49
N GLN A 10 32.65 6.06 16.51
CA GLN A 10 32.92 4.67 16.14
C GLN A 10 32.67 4.42 14.66
N ASP A 11 33.48 3.53 14.09
CA ASP A 11 33.42 3.15 12.68
C ASP A 11 32.39 2.05 12.40
N THR A 12 31.82 2.09 11.21
CA THR A 12 30.90 1.09 10.68
C THR A 12 31.19 0.86 9.20
N ASP A 13 31.33 -0.40 8.83
CA ASP A 13 31.57 -0.80 7.44
C ASP A 13 30.25 -0.88 6.69
N CYS A 14 30.18 -0.20 5.54
CA CYS A 14 28.96 -0.06 4.76
C CYS A 14 29.19 -0.48 3.31
N ARG A 15 28.30 -1.35 2.82
CA ARG A 15 28.13 -1.62 1.38
C ARG A 15 26.84 -0.97 0.92
N ILE A 16 26.97 0.00 0.01
CA ILE A 16 25.86 0.74 -0.57
C ILE A 16 25.59 0.19 -1.97
N GLY A 17 24.39 -0.36 -2.17
CA GLY A 17 23.91 -0.86 -3.45
C GLY A 17 23.38 0.26 -4.34
N TYR A 18 23.72 0.20 -5.62
CA TYR A 18 23.22 1.13 -6.63
C TYR A 18 21.82 0.68 -7.06
N SER A 19 20.81 1.39 -6.57
CA SER A 19 19.40 1.15 -6.89
C SER A 19 19.01 1.85 -8.21
N ASN A 20 17.82 1.56 -8.74
CA ASN A 20 17.29 2.10 -9.99
C ASN A 20 16.96 3.61 -9.91
N ARG A 21 16.96 4.21 -8.71
CA ARG A 21 16.62 5.62 -8.48
C ARG A 21 17.87 6.51 -8.49
N LEU A 22 17.77 7.69 -9.11
CA LEU A 22 18.91 8.62 -9.21
C LEU A 22 19.39 9.11 -7.83
N ILE A 23 18.45 9.56 -7.00
CA ILE A 23 18.69 10.02 -5.62
C ILE A 23 18.21 8.94 -4.65
N GLN A 24 19.14 8.39 -3.88
CA GLN A 24 18.93 7.25 -2.99
C GLN A 24 19.20 7.66 -1.54
N PRO A 25 18.17 8.12 -0.80
CA PRO A 25 18.30 8.38 0.61
C PRO A 25 18.29 7.06 1.39
N LEU A 26 19.35 6.82 2.16
CA LEU A 26 19.57 5.62 2.96
C LEU A 26 19.78 6.03 4.41
N GLN A 27 19.24 5.26 5.37
CA GLN A 27 19.33 5.60 6.78
C GLN A 27 19.37 4.38 7.68
N PHE A 28 20.25 4.39 8.68
CA PHE A 28 20.31 3.36 9.71
C PHE A 28 20.66 3.91 11.09
N SER A 29 20.43 3.12 12.12
CA SER A 29 20.89 3.44 13.48
C SER A 29 22.32 2.96 13.67
N CYS A 30 23.20 3.82 14.18
CA CYS A 30 24.57 3.48 14.52
C CYS A 30 24.61 2.21 15.41
N PRO A 31 25.35 1.14 15.03
CA PRO A 31 25.43 -0.09 15.82
C PRO A 31 26.04 0.08 17.21
N HIS A 32 26.67 1.23 17.49
CA HIS A 32 27.39 1.48 18.74
C HIS A 32 26.62 2.37 19.72
N CYS A 33 25.87 3.35 19.22
CA CYS A 33 25.19 4.34 20.06
C CYS A 33 23.75 4.67 19.63
N HIS A 34 23.23 3.98 18.62
CA HIS A 34 21.85 4.10 18.12
C HIS A 34 21.45 5.48 17.57
N SER A 35 22.40 6.39 17.35
CA SER A 35 22.12 7.65 16.67
C SER A 35 21.79 7.42 15.19
N SER A 36 20.97 8.28 14.62
CA SER A 36 20.60 8.21 13.21
C SER A 36 21.80 8.53 12.31
N ILE A 37 22.06 7.66 11.35
CA ILE A 37 23.05 7.82 10.29
C ILE A 37 22.33 7.86 8.97
N GLU A 38 22.55 8.92 8.20
CA GLU A 38 21.94 9.15 6.89
C GLU A 38 23.01 9.31 5.82
N VAL A 39 22.83 8.61 4.71
CA VAL A 39 23.67 8.69 3.52
C VAL A 39 22.77 8.87 2.31
N THR A 40 22.99 9.92 1.52
CA THR A 40 22.32 10.06 0.22
C THR A 40 23.33 9.78 -0.89
N LEU A 41 23.03 8.78 -1.72
CA LEU A 41 23.76 8.50 -2.95
C LEU A 41 23.04 9.20 -4.13
N ASP A 42 23.77 10.04 -4.86
CA ASP A 42 23.31 10.71 -6.08
C ASP A 42 24.08 10.18 -7.29
N THR A 43 23.36 9.54 -8.21
CA THR A 43 23.89 8.95 -9.44
C THR A 43 23.55 9.75 -10.70
N SER A 44 23.06 10.98 -10.56
CA SER A 44 22.65 11.83 -11.68
C SER A 44 23.80 12.18 -12.65
N ASN A 45 25.05 12.11 -12.18
CA ASN A 45 26.25 12.39 -12.98
C ASN A 45 27.09 11.12 -13.24
N ALA A 46 26.43 9.97 -13.39
CA ALA A 46 27.10 8.69 -13.67
C ALA A 46 28.14 8.82 -14.82
N PRO A 47 29.34 8.21 -14.69
CA PRO A 47 29.72 7.20 -13.70
C PRO A 47 30.15 7.77 -12.34
N GLN A 48 30.20 9.09 -12.17
CA GLN A 48 30.53 9.70 -10.87
C GLN A 48 29.31 9.64 -9.95
N SER A 49 29.57 9.32 -8.68
CA SER A 49 28.54 9.30 -7.64
C SER A 49 28.80 10.40 -6.62
N GLY A 50 27.77 11.19 -6.34
CA GLY A 50 27.76 12.15 -5.24
C GLY A 50 27.32 11.46 -3.95
N PHE A 51 27.95 11.82 -2.85
CA PHE A 51 27.52 11.39 -1.52
C PHE A 51 27.29 12.61 -0.63
N SER A 52 26.17 12.63 0.08
CA SER A 52 25.96 13.50 1.23
C SER A 52 25.75 12.67 2.49
N PHE A 53 26.27 13.17 3.60
CA PHE A 53 26.27 12.49 4.89
C PHE A 53 25.61 13.38 5.94
N ASN A 54 24.75 12.78 6.76
CA ASN A 54 24.16 13.44 7.92
C ASN A 54 24.23 12.47 9.12
N GLY A 55 24.58 12.98 10.30
CA GLY A 55 24.90 12.16 11.47
C GLY A 55 26.18 11.31 11.38
N CYS A 56 26.90 11.37 10.26
CA CYS A 56 28.15 10.64 10.02
C CYS A 56 29.07 11.39 9.04
N HIS A 57 30.27 10.85 8.83
CA HIS A 57 31.21 11.27 7.80
C HIS A 57 32.06 10.08 7.33
N PRO A 58 32.70 10.12 6.14
CA PRO A 58 33.63 9.09 5.73
C PRO A 58 34.79 8.93 6.73
N SER A 59 35.11 7.69 7.12
CA SER A 59 36.25 7.42 8.01
C SER A 59 37.56 7.82 7.35
N ASN A 60 38.52 8.31 8.15
CA ASN A 60 39.88 8.57 7.71
C ASN A 60 40.64 7.27 7.40
N ASN A 61 40.18 6.13 7.93
CA ASN A 61 40.78 4.81 7.75
C ASN A 61 39.92 3.98 6.78
N GLN A 62 39.87 4.40 5.51
CA GLN A 62 39.17 3.60 4.50
C GLN A 62 39.89 2.25 4.30
N PRO A 63 39.15 1.15 4.09
CA PRO A 63 39.74 -0.15 3.84
C PRO A 63 40.37 -0.21 2.44
N ASP A 64 41.56 -0.77 2.35
CA ASP A 64 42.29 -0.98 1.08
C ASP A 64 41.83 -2.25 0.33
N GLY A 65 40.79 -2.93 0.83
CA GLY A 65 40.29 -4.19 0.28
C GLY A 65 38.91 -4.58 0.83
N PRO A 66 38.51 -5.86 0.69
CA PRO A 66 37.31 -6.38 1.34
C PRO A 66 37.35 -6.15 2.86
N PHE A 67 36.19 -5.95 3.47
CA PHE A 67 36.11 -5.78 4.93
C PHE A 67 36.60 -7.06 5.65
N ASP A 68 37.41 -6.86 6.69
CA ASP A 68 38.03 -7.93 7.47
C ASP A 68 37.22 -8.33 8.72
N GLY A 69 36.12 -7.60 8.98
CA GLY A 69 35.23 -7.83 10.13
C GLY A 69 35.64 -7.08 11.40
N ALA A 70 36.59 -6.14 11.32
CA ALA A 70 36.98 -5.32 12.48
C ALA A 70 35.84 -4.41 12.98
N ASN A 71 34.99 -3.92 12.07
CA ASN A 71 33.85 -3.06 12.40
C ASN A 71 32.51 -3.80 12.20
N PRO A 72 31.42 -3.37 12.86
CA PRO A 72 30.08 -3.77 12.48
C PRO A 72 29.81 -3.48 11.00
N PHE A 73 29.12 -4.41 10.33
CA PHE A 73 28.84 -4.32 8.90
C PHE A 73 27.36 -4.03 8.62
N VAL A 74 27.12 -3.28 7.55
CA VAL A 74 25.79 -2.84 7.12
C VAL A 74 25.64 -2.91 5.61
N ASP A 75 24.60 -3.61 5.15
CA ASP A 75 24.11 -3.52 3.79
C ASP A 75 23.02 -2.45 3.66
N LEU A 76 23.14 -1.59 2.65
CA LEU A 76 22.18 -0.55 2.31
C LEU A 76 21.73 -0.72 0.86
N HIS A 77 20.43 -0.89 0.62
CA HIS A 77 19.85 -0.98 -0.72
C HIS A 77 18.41 -0.48 -0.69
N LEU A 78 18.01 0.33 -1.68
CA LEU A 78 16.66 0.94 -1.70
C LEU A 78 15.63 0.06 -2.41
N ASP A 79 16.03 -0.75 -3.38
CA ASP A 79 15.10 -1.60 -4.15
C ASP A 79 14.91 -3.05 -3.66
N PHE A 80 15.84 -3.59 -2.87
CA PHE A 80 15.86 -4.99 -2.46
C PHE A 80 15.95 -5.11 -0.94
N PRO A 81 15.34 -6.14 -0.34
CA PRO A 81 15.56 -6.44 1.07
C PRO A 81 17.04 -6.62 1.39
N VAL A 82 17.43 -6.31 2.62
CA VAL A 82 18.78 -6.56 3.14
C VAL A 82 18.70 -7.47 4.36
N MET A 83 19.81 -8.11 4.68
CA MET A 83 19.91 -9.00 5.85
C MET A 83 20.87 -8.40 6.87
N PHE A 84 20.60 -8.60 8.16
CA PHE A 84 21.61 -8.38 9.19
C PHE A 84 22.63 -9.52 9.16
N GLY A 85 23.90 -9.20 9.41
CA GLY A 85 24.93 -10.21 9.52
C GLY A 85 26.33 -9.68 9.26
N ALA A 86 27.29 -10.60 9.28
CA ALA A 86 28.66 -10.31 8.90
C ALA A 86 28.77 -10.05 7.39
N TYR A 87 29.80 -9.29 7.00
CA TYR A 87 30.12 -9.08 5.61
C TYR A 87 30.44 -10.40 4.89
N VAL A 88 29.82 -10.62 3.74
CA VAL A 88 30.14 -11.73 2.84
C VAL A 88 30.56 -11.16 1.48
N PRO A 89 31.83 -11.36 1.05
CA PRO A 89 32.31 -10.93 -0.25
C PRO A 89 31.44 -11.45 -1.40
N GLY A 90 31.07 -10.57 -2.34
CA GLY A 90 30.27 -10.92 -3.53
C GLY A 90 28.76 -11.12 -3.30
N LEU A 91 28.31 -11.42 -2.07
CA LEU A 91 26.90 -11.62 -1.76
C LEU A 91 26.18 -10.26 -1.56
N THR A 92 25.96 -9.51 -2.64
CA THR A 92 25.24 -8.23 -2.60
C THR A 92 23.75 -8.44 -2.26
N PRO A 93 23.02 -7.39 -1.82
CA PRO A 93 21.57 -7.49 -1.59
C PRO A 93 20.78 -8.04 -2.79
N TRP A 94 21.20 -7.70 -4.02
CA TRP A 94 20.62 -8.28 -5.23
C TRP A 94 20.88 -9.78 -5.36
N PHE A 95 22.13 -10.24 -5.15
CA PHE A 95 22.45 -11.66 -5.19
C PHE A 95 21.77 -12.44 -4.07
N ALA A 96 21.69 -11.89 -2.86
CA ALA A 96 20.96 -12.48 -1.75
C ALA A 96 19.47 -12.65 -2.08
N SER A 97 18.84 -11.60 -2.61
CA SER A 97 17.44 -11.61 -3.05
C SER A 97 17.21 -12.65 -4.17
N LEU A 98 18.14 -12.76 -5.10
CA LEU A 98 18.04 -13.72 -6.20
C LEU A 98 18.21 -15.18 -5.74
N ASN A 99 19.11 -15.43 -4.78
CA ASN A 99 19.27 -16.76 -4.18
C ASN A 99 17.98 -17.19 -3.44
N GLN A 100 17.31 -16.26 -2.76
CA GLN A 100 16.03 -16.56 -2.12
C GLN A 100 14.92 -16.90 -3.13
N LEU A 101 14.90 -16.21 -4.28
CA LEU A 101 14.01 -16.61 -5.38
C LEU A 101 14.35 -17.99 -5.92
N ASP A 102 15.64 -18.36 -6.00
CA ASP A 102 16.04 -19.70 -6.42
C ASP A 102 15.52 -20.77 -5.45
N GLU A 103 15.55 -20.50 -4.15
CA GLU A 103 15.02 -21.41 -3.12
C GLU A 103 13.50 -21.60 -3.24
N VAL A 104 12.75 -20.51 -3.50
CA VAL A 104 11.29 -20.55 -3.63
C VAL A 104 10.84 -21.18 -4.95
N THR A 105 11.52 -20.83 -6.05
CA THR A 105 11.10 -21.26 -7.39
C THR A 105 11.67 -22.61 -7.79
N GLY A 106 12.82 -23.00 -7.23
CA GLY A 106 13.61 -24.15 -7.69
C GLY A 106 14.20 -23.99 -9.10
N ASP A 107 14.10 -22.80 -9.73
CA ASP A 107 14.52 -22.56 -11.11
C ASP A 107 15.14 -21.16 -11.29
N ARG A 108 16.46 -21.14 -11.54
CA ARG A 108 17.24 -19.92 -11.75
C ARG A 108 16.73 -19.03 -12.88
N ASN A 109 16.20 -19.60 -13.96
CA ASN A 109 15.66 -18.81 -15.05
C ASN A 109 14.38 -18.10 -14.63
N LYS A 110 13.51 -18.78 -13.87
CA LYS A 110 12.30 -18.20 -13.30
C LYS A 110 12.63 -17.11 -12.29
N SER A 111 13.61 -17.33 -11.40
CA SER A 111 14.09 -16.30 -10.47
C SER A 111 14.60 -15.04 -11.18
N LEU A 112 15.38 -15.22 -12.26
CA LEU A 112 15.87 -14.09 -13.04
C LEU A 112 14.71 -13.32 -13.69
N GLN A 113 13.71 -14.02 -14.22
CA GLN A 113 12.50 -13.38 -14.78
C GLN A 113 11.73 -12.57 -13.73
N LEU A 114 11.56 -13.11 -12.52
CA LEU A 114 10.89 -12.40 -11.41
C LEU A 114 11.71 -11.17 -10.97
N SER A 115 13.04 -11.28 -10.89
CA SER A 115 13.93 -10.15 -10.59
C SER A 115 13.85 -9.05 -11.67
N MET A 116 13.80 -9.44 -12.95
CA MET A 116 13.62 -8.50 -14.07
C MET A 116 12.24 -7.83 -14.02
N PHE A 117 11.19 -8.58 -13.70
CA PHE A 117 9.84 -8.03 -13.51
C PHE A 117 9.79 -7.00 -12.36
N HIS A 118 10.47 -7.28 -11.24
CA HIS A 118 10.64 -6.32 -10.16
C HIS A 118 11.33 -5.04 -10.62
N SER A 119 12.47 -5.16 -11.32
CA SER A 119 13.18 -4.00 -11.87
C SER A 119 12.30 -3.19 -12.83
N ALA A 120 11.51 -3.84 -13.68
CA ALA A 120 10.56 -3.15 -14.56
C ALA A 120 9.51 -2.34 -13.78
N ARG A 121 8.96 -2.89 -12.69
CA ARG A 121 8.03 -2.15 -11.80
C ARG A 121 8.70 -0.93 -11.15
N LEU A 122 9.94 -1.08 -10.68
CA LEU A 122 10.70 0.00 -10.07
C LEU A 122 11.04 1.11 -11.08
N ASN A 123 11.30 0.77 -12.34
CA ASN A 123 11.52 1.75 -13.40
C ASN A 123 10.29 2.62 -13.64
N ILE A 124 9.09 2.03 -13.62
CA ILE A 124 7.85 2.80 -13.71
C ILE A 124 7.72 3.77 -12.52
N LEU A 125 8.07 3.33 -11.30
CA LEU A 125 8.08 4.22 -10.13
C LEU A 125 9.07 5.39 -10.29
N ASN A 126 10.23 5.15 -10.91
CA ASN A 126 11.20 6.22 -11.20
C ASN A 126 10.64 7.26 -12.19
N GLU A 127 9.85 6.83 -13.18
CA GLU A 127 9.20 7.75 -14.13
C GLU A 127 8.05 8.55 -13.48
N LEU A 128 7.37 7.94 -12.51
CA LEU A 128 6.23 8.54 -11.81
C LEU A 128 6.68 9.48 -10.69
N TYR A 129 7.80 9.19 -10.01
CA TYR A 129 8.26 9.97 -8.86
C TYR A 129 8.36 11.48 -9.12
N PRO A 130 8.96 11.96 -10.24
CA PRO A 130 9.00 13.39 -10.56
C PRO A 130 7.61 14.03 -10.74
N LYS A 131 6.57 13.23 -10.97
CA LYS A 131 5.18 13.66 -11.22
C LYS A 131 4.30 13.57 -9.97
N ALA A 132 4.87 13.25 -8.79
CA ALA A 132 4.14 13.10 -7.53
C ALA A 132 3.23 14.30 -7.23
N GLU A 133 3.78 15.51 -7.27
CA GLU A 133 3.04 16.73 -6.96
C GLU A 133 1.94 17.02 -7.99
N GLU A 134 2.16 16.66 -9.25
CA GLU A 134 1.12 16.81 -10.27
C GLU A 134 -0.02 15.80 -10.05
N LEU A 135 0.29 14.56 -9.67
CA LEU A 135 -0.72 13.57 -9.31
C LEU A 135 -1.59 14.05 -8.13
N LYS A 136 -0.97 14.61 -7.08
CA LYS A 136 -1.70 15.20 -5.94
C LYS A 136 -2.63 16.32 -6.38
N ARG A 137 -2.17 17.19 -7.28
CA ARG A 137 -2.98 18.27 -7.85
C ARG A 137 -4.16 17.74 -8.67
N ILE A 138 -3.94 16.74 -9.52
CA ILE A 138 -5.01 16.13 -10.33
C ILE A 138 -6.11 15.54 -9.44
N ILE A 139 -5.73 14.78 -8.40
CA ILE A 139 -6.68 14.19 -7.45
C ILE A 139 -7.46 15.29 -6.71
N ASN A 140 -6.81 16.38 -6.30
CA ASN A 140 -7.49 17.51 -5.67
C ASN A 140 -8.45 18.23 -6.64
N LEU A 141 -8.06 18.40 -7.90
CA LEU A 141 -8.88 19.05 -8.94
C LEU A 141 -10.16 18.27 -9.25
N TYR A 142 -10.13 16.94 -9.14
CA TYR A 142 -11.33 16.11 -9.32
C TYR A 142 -12.47 16.53 -8.39
N HIS A 143 -12.17 16.94 -7.15
CA HIS A 143 -13.17 17.46 -6.21
C HIS A 143 -13.49 18.95 -6.39
N GLY A 144 -12.61 19.70 -7.07
CA GLY A 144 -12.79 21.14 -7.31
C GLY A 144 -13.92 21.48 -8.28
N ALA A 145 -14.30 22.75 -8.31
CA ALA A 145 -15.35 23.25 -9.20
C ALA A 145 -14.94 23.26 -10.69
N ASN A 146 -13.63 23.42 -10.98
CA ASN A 146 -13.13 23.55 -12.34
C ASN A 146 -12.84 22.17 -12.97
N LYS A 147 -13.89 21.53 -13.50
CA LYS A 147 -13.81 20.18 -14.09
C LYS A 147 -13.02 20.14 -15.39
N GLN A 148 -13.03 21.21 -16.18
CA GLN A 148 -12.24 21.32 -17.40
C GLN A 148 -10.75 21.34 -17.09
N LEU A 149 -10.34 22.01 -16.00
CA LEU A 149 -8.95 21.99 -15.55
C LEU A 149 -8.52 20.59 -15.10
N PHE A 150 -9.39 19.87 -14.39
CA PHE A 150 -9.14 18.46 -14.07
C PHE A 150 -8.88 17.63 -15.34
N GLN A 151 -9.79 17.69 -16.34
CA GLN A 151 -9.63 16.94 -17.59
C GLN A 151 -8.34 17.30 -18.33
N LYS A 152 -8.00 18.59 -18.41
CA LYS A 152 -6.75 19.04 -19.04
C LYS A 152 -5.52 18.45 -18.36
N ARG A 153 -5.42 18.57 -17.03
CA ARG A 153 -4.26 18.06 -16.26
C ARG A 153 -4.15 16.55 -16.29
N ALA A 154 -5.29 15.86 -16.21
CA ALA A 154 -5.32 14.42 -16.33
C ALA A 154 -4.85 13.95 -17.71
N ALA A 155 -5.27 14.61 -18.79
CA ALA A 155 -4.82 14.29 -20.15
C ALA A 155 -3.31 14.52 -20.33
N GLU A 156 -2.77 15.62 -19.81
CA GLU A 156 -1.32 15.88 -19.78
C GLU A 156 -0.55 14.76 -19.04
N PHE A 157 -1.06 14.29 -17.90
CA PHE A 157 -0.45 13.18 -17.14
C PHE A 157 -0.56 11.83 -17.86
N LEU A 158 -1.70 11.57 -18.49
CA LEU A 158 -1.96 10.34 -19.25
C LEU A 158 -1.17 10.31 -20.56
N GLY A 159 -0.82 11.47 -21.14
CA GLY A 159 -0.17 11.58 -22.43
C GLY A 159 -1.16 11.42 -23.59
N GLU A 160 -2.37 11.94 -23.42
CA GLU A 160 -3.50 11.70 -24.31
C GLU A 160 -4.24 13.00 -24.65
N GLU A 161 -5.18 12.92 -25.60
CA GLU A 161 -6.06 14.04 -25.89
C GLU A 161 -7.00 14.35 -24.71
N GLN A 162 -7.30 15.63 -24.52
CA GLN A 162 -8.20 16.07 -23.46
C GLN A 162 -9.64 15.62 -23.73
N GLU A 163 -10.23 14.92 -22.77
CA GLU A 163 -11.68 14.68 -22.73
C GLU A 163 -12.42 16.01 -22.51
N LYS A 164 -13.34 16.32 -23.41
CA LYS A 164 -14.11 17.58 -23.41
C LYS A 164 -15.36 17.48 -22.55
N SER A 165 -15.87 16.27 -22.36
CA SER A 165 -17.03 16.01 -21.52
C SER A 165 -16.74 16.29 -20.06
N ILE A 166 -17.72 16.93 -19.41
CA ILE A 166 -17.75 17.19 -17.97
C ILE A 166 -18.88 16.41 -17.28
N LEU A 167 -19.48 15.43 -17.97
CA LEU A 167 -20.43 14.53 -17.35
C LEU A 167 -19.72 13.69 -16.29
N GLN A 168 -20.41 13.36 -15.20
CA GLN A 168 -19.78 12.71 -14.05
C GLN A 168 -19.18 11.35 -14.40
N GLN A 169 -19.80 10.59 -15.31
CA GLN A 169 -19.28 9.30 -15.77
C GLN A 169 -17.93 9.42 -16.50
N ASP A 170 -17.72 10.51 -17.24
CA ASP A 170 -16.51 10.77 -18.01
C ASP A 170 -15.40 11.30 -17.09
N LEU A 171 -15.78 12.16 -16.13
CA LEU A 171 -14.87 12.58 -15.05
C LEU A 171 -14.38 11.38 -14.22
N ASN A 172 -15.29 10.46 -13.87
CA ASN A 172 -14.96 9.21 -13.18
C ASN A 172 -14.03 8.36 -14.06
N ALA A 173 -14.32 8.20 -15.36
CA ALA A 173 -13.49 7.43 -16.26
C ALA A 173 -12.05 7.98 -16.29
N THR A 174 -11.89 9.29 -16.48
CA THR A 174 -10.59 9.96 -16.43
C THR A 174 -9.87 9.74 -15.10
N LEU A 175 -10.57 9.92 -13.97
CA LEU A 175 -10.00 9.74 -12.63
C LEU A 175 -9.44 8.32 -12.45
N TYR A 176 -10.22 7.29 -12.76
CA TYR A 176 -9.79 5.91 -12.58
C TYR A 176 -8.66 5.52 -13.53
N ARG A 177 -8.55 6.14 -14.71
CA ARG A 177 -7.40 5.96 -15.62
C ARG A 177 -6.12 6.59 -15.07
N VAL A 178 -6.22 7.79 -14.48
CA VAL A 178 -5.09 8.42 -13.78
C VAL A 178 -4.62 7.53 -12.62
N ILE A 179 -5.54 7.05 -11.79
CA ILE A 179 -5.22 6.15 -10.67
C ILE A 179 -4.58 4.86 -11.18
N ALA A 180 -5.15 4.22 -12.21
CA ALA A 180 -4.60 3.00 -12.78
C ALA A 180 -3.16 3.20 -13.27
N LYS A 181 -2.88 4.28 -14.01
CA LYS A 181 -1.51 4.59 -14.48
C LYS A 181 -0.55 4.87 -13.33
N ALA A 182 -0.97 5.65 -12.34
CA ALA A 182 -0.11 6.07 -11.24
C ALA A 182 0.18 4.96 -10.22
N PHE A 183 -0.78 4.06 -9.99
CA PHE A 183 -0.68 3.04 -8.93
C PHE A 183 -0.45 1.63 -9.44
N PHE A 184 -0.36 1.43 -10.76
CA PHE A 184 -0.01 0.15 -11.37
C PHE A 184 1.18 -0.56 -10.69
N PRO A 185 2.30 0.11 -10.35
CA PRO A 185 3.43 -0.58 -9.73
C PRO A 185 3.14 -1.14 -8.33
N PHE A 186 2.14 -0.59 -7.62
CA PHE A 186 1.78 -0.99 -6.26
C PHE A 186 0.74 -2.10 -6.23
N VAL A 187 -0.02 -2.32 -7.30
CA VAL A 187 -1.17 -3.24 -7.32
C VAL A 187 -0.88 -4.51 -8.13
N VAL A 188 -1.70 -5.54 -7.90
CA VAL A 188 -1.69 -6.78 -8.70
C VAL A 188 -2.85 -6.69 -9.69
N HIS A 189 -2.53 -6.63 -10.98
CA HIS A 189 -3.53 -6.38 -12.03
C HIS A 189 -4.67 -7.40 -12.02
N GLU A 190 -4.35 -8.68 -11.80
CA GLU A 190 -5.32 -9.79 -11.82
C GLU A 190 -6.43 -9.62 -10.76
N HIS A 191 -6.08 -9.18 -9.54
CA HIS A 191 -7.07 -8.97 -8.47
C HIS A 191 -8.03 -7.82 -8.80
N GLY A 192 -7.53 -6.73 -9.38
CA GLY A 192 -8.38 -5.61 -9.79
C GLY A 192 -9.29 -5.97 -10.98
N LYS A 193 -8.80 -6.83 -11.88
CA LYS A 193 -9.55 -7.31 -13.05
C LYS A 193 -10.78 -8.11 -12.63
N GLU A 194 -10.62 -9.06 -11.71
CA GLU A 194 -11.70 -9.91 -11.20
C GLU A 194 -12.89 -9.06 -10.70
N ILE A 195 -12.64 -8.09 -9.81
CA ILE A 195 -13.70 -7.21 -9.30
C ILE A 195 -14.31 -6.37 -10.42
N SER A 196 -13.48 -5.82 -11.30
CA SER A 196 -13.94 -4.92 -12.35
C SER A 196 -14.79 -5.61 -13.42
N GLU A 197 -14.61 -6.92 -13.63
CA GLU A 197 -15.33 -7.71 -14.61
C GLU A 197 -16.53 -8.46 -14.00
N GLU A 198 -16.39 -9.01 -12.79
CA GLU A 198 -17.43 -9.83 -12.17
C GLU A 198 -18.49 -9.00 -11.44
N LEU A 199 -18.11 -7.89 -10.78
CA LEU A 199 -19.08 -7.08 -10.06
C LEU A 199 -20.19 -6.51 -10.96
N PRO A 200 -19.92 -5.96 -12.15
CA PRO A 200 -21.00 -5.50 -13.03
C PRO A 200 -21.98 -6.62 -13.42
N LYS A 201 -21.50 -7.86 -13.59
CA LYS A 201 -22.35 -9.02 -13.87
C LYS A 201 -23.21 -9.35 -12.66
N LEU A 202 -22.60 -9.42 -11.47
CA LEU A 202 -23.31 -9.64 -10.21
C LEU A 202 -24.42 -8.60 -10.02
N LEU A 203 -24.12 -7.31 -10.20
CA LEU A 203 -25.11 -6.24 -10.07
C LEU A 203 -26.28 -6.38 -11.07
N TYR A 204 -26.02 -6.91 -12.27
CA TYR A 204 -27.05 -7.17 -13.28
C TYR A 204 -27.99 -8.32 -12.90
N GLU A 205 -27.51 -9.29 -12.13
CA GLU A 205 -28.29 -10.45 -11.68
C GLU A 205 -29.20 -10.13 -10.46
N LEU A 206 -28.94 -9.03 -9.76
CA LEU A 206 -29.73 -8.61 -8.60
C LEU A 206 -31.12 -8.12 -9.00
N ASP A 207 -32.08 -8.22 -8.07
CA ASP A 207 -33.38 -7.57 -8.23
C ASP A 207 -33.21 -6.06 -8.39
N ARG A 208 -33.73 -5.53 -9.50
CA ARG A 208 -33.51 -4.14 -9.91
C ARG A 208 -34.14 -3.15 -8.94
N GLU A 209 -35.33 -3.42 -8.42
CA GLU A 209 -35.99 -2.48 -7.50
C GLU A 209 -35.24 -2.40 -6.17
N GLN A 210 -34.76 -3.54 -5.66
CA GLN A 210 -34.00 -3.61 -4.42
C GLN A 210 -32.59 -3.01 -4.58
N LEU A 211 -31.95 -3.22 -5.74
CA LEU A 211 -30.68 -2.57 -6.07
C LEU A 211 -30.85 -1.05 -6.21
N ASP A 212 -31.88 -0.58 -6.92
CA ASP A 212 -32.17 0.86 -7.06
C ASP A 212 -32.42 1.50 -5.68
N SER A 213 -33.14 0.82 -4.78
CA SER A 213 -33.34 1.27 -3.40
C SER A 213 -32.05 1.32 -2.59
N PHE A 214 -31.17 0.32 -2.73
CA PHE A 214 -29.86 0.33 -2.07
C PHE A 214 -28.98 1.47 -2.56
N ILE A 215 -28.94 1.68 -3.88
CA ILE A 215 -28.18 2.77 -4.49
C ILE A 215 -28.69 4.13 -3.99
N GLU A 216 -30.00 4.34 -3.97
CA GLU A 216 -30.57 5.60 -3.48
C GLU A 216 -30.23 5.83 -1.99
N ASP A 217 -30.26 4.80 -1.15
CA ASP A 217 -29.89 4.90 0.27
C ASP A 217 -28.42 5.35 0.47
N ILE A 218 -27.47 4.73 -0.22
CA ILE A 218 -26.04 5.05 -0.07
C ILE A 218 -25.64 6.39 -0.72
N PHE A 219 -26.41 6.87 -1.72
CA PHE A 219 -26.19 8.16 -2.36
C PHE A 219 -26.84 9.30 -1.56
N SER A 220 -28.11 9.16 -1.18
CA SER A 220 -28.87 10.19 -0.44
C SER A 220 -28.29 10.46 0.95
N SER A 221 -27.73 9.43 1.60
CA SER A 221 -26.99 9.57 2.86
C SER A 221 -25.62 10.26 2.70
N GLY A 222 -25.12 10.43 1.47
CA GLY A 222 -23.77 10.92 1.19
C GLY A 222 -22.66 9.91 1.52
N PHE A 223 -23.01 8.67 1.90
CA PHE A 223 -22.06 7.65 2.29
C PHE A 223 -21.07 7.33 1.17
N LEU A 224 -21.55 7.07 -0.06
CA LEU A 224 -20.68 6.69 -1.17
C LEU A 224 -19.72 7.82 -1.59
N THR A 225 -20.21 9.06 -1.63
CA THR A 225 -19.42 10.25 -1.99
C THR A 225 -18.33 10.53 -0.97
N SER A 226 -18.66 10.44 0.34
CA SER A 226 -17.65 10.61 1.39
C SER A 226 -16.59 9.49 1.32
N LEU A 227 -17.02 8.25 1.09
CA LEU A 227 -16.12 7.10 1.00
C LEU A 227 -15.17 7.18 -0.21
N GLN A 228 -15.66 7.60 -1.38
CA GLN A 228 -14.79 7.85 -2.55
C GLN A 228 -13.73 8.89 -2.22
N ARG A 229 -14.14 10.00 -1.61
CA ARG A 229 -13.21 11.07 -1.21
C ARG A 229 -12.13 10.56 -0.26
N ASP A 230 -12.50 9.73 0.71
CA ASP A 230 -11.53 9.18 1.66
C ASP A 230 -10.55 8.21 0.98
N CYS A 231 -11.02 7.36 0.06
CA CYS A 231 -10.14 6.55 -0.79
C CYS A 231 -9.15 7.42 -1.57
N LEU A 232 -9.64 8.49 -2.20
CA LEU A 232 -8.83 9.43 -3.00
C LEU A 232 -7.74 10.13 -2.19
N ARG A 233 -7.96 10.37 -0.88
CA ARG A 233 -6.96 10.98 0.01
C ARG A 233 -5.81 10.04 0.36
N ILE A 234 -5.99 8.73 0.25
CA ILE A 234 -4.93 7.75 0.55
C ILE A 234 -3.88 7.69 -0.56
N TYR A 235 -4.31 7.75 -1.83
CA TYR A 235 -3.42 7.60 -2.98
C TYR A 235 -2.16 8.50 -2.91
N PRO A 236 -2.28 9.83 -2.70
CA PRO A 236 -1.13 10.70 -2.45
C PRO A 236 -0.17 10.22 -1.35
N ARG A 237 -0.69 9.75 -0.22
CA ARG A 237 0.10 9.35 0.95
C ARG A 237 0.85 8.05 0.71
N VAL A 238 0.24 7.12 -0.02
CA VAL A 238 0.90 5.88 -0.46
C VAL A 238 2.03 6.20 -1.43
N PHE A 239 1.81 7.16 -2.32
CA PHE A 239 2.85 7.63 -3.23
C PHE A 239 4.01 8.31 -2.48
N ASP A 240 3.72 9.09 -1.44
CA ASP A 240 4.75 9.68 -0.58
C ASP A 240 5.56 8.59 0.17
N ALA A 241 4.92 7.47 0.52
CA ALA A 241 5.55 6.31 1.14
C ALA A 241 6.22 5.33 0.14
N GLU A 242 6.47 5.74 -1.10
CA GLU A 242 7.00 4.89 -2.16
C GLU A 242 8.36 4.26 -1.86
N ILE A 243 9.27 5.02 -1.24
CA ILE A 243 10.64 4.55 -0.94
C ILE A 243 10.64 3.29 -0.07
N PRO A 244 10.00 3.28 1.12
CA PRO A 244 9.95 2.08 1.95
C PRO A 244 9.08 0.95 1.35
N PHE A 245 8.23 1.22 0.35
CA PHE A 245 7.50 0.17 -0.35
C PHE A 245 8.35 -0.61 -1.35
N ARG A 246 9.38 -0.02 -1.95
CA ARG A 246 10.20 -0.68 -2.99
C ARG A 246 10.69 -2.09 -2.60
N PRO A 247 11.34 -2.29 -1.44
CA PRO A 247 11.72 -3.64 -1.03
C PRO A 247 10.51 -4.51 -0.64
N ALA A 248 9.40 -3.92 -0.18
CA ALA A 248 8.17 -4.67 0.13
C ALA A 248 7.45 -5.19 -1.12
N LEU A 249 7.63 -4.54 -2.28
CA LEU A 249 7.14 -5.04 -3.58
C LEU A 249 7.86 -6.34 -3.99
N PHE A 250 9.13 -6.50 -3.60
CA PHE A 250 9.88 -7.73 -3.87
C PHE A 250 9.29 -8.94 -3.15
N LEU A 251 8.67 -8.73 -2.00
CA LEU A 251 7.99 -9.78 -1.26
C LEU A 251 6.74 -10.33 -1.98
N ASP A 252 6.34 -9.76 -3.13
CA ASP A 252 5.27 -10.32 -3.98
C ASP A 252 5.59 -11.72 -4.51
N PHE A 253 6.85 -12.12 -4.50
CA PHE A 253 7.29 -13.41 -5.03
C PHE A 253 7.36 -14.51 -3.97
N PHE A 254 6.95 -14.21 -2.73
CA PHE A 254 7.06 -15.12 -1.59
C PHE A 254 5.68 -15.40 -1.00
N GLU A 255 5.46 -16.65 -0.62
CA GLU A 255 4.31 -17.04 0.19
C GLU A 255 4.70 -17.01 1.69
N GLY A 256 3.82 -16.49 2.55
CA GLY A 256 4.01 -16.47 4.00
C GLY A 256 4.91 -15.36 4.56
N GLU A 257 5.12 -15.39 5.88
CA GLU A 257 6.02 -14.45 6.58
C GLU A 257 7.49 -14.85 6.37
N GLN A 258 8.30 -13.92 5.88
CA GLN A 258 9.74 -14.09 5.73
C GLN A 258 10.43 -13.42 6.93
N SER A 259 10.78 -14.22 7.95
CA SER A 259 11.29 -13.70 9.24
C SER A 259 12.67 -13.07 9.15
N ASP A 260 13.50 -13.52 8.21
CA ASP A 260 14.92 -13.16 8.17
C ASP A 260 15.21 -11.94 7.29
N LEU A 261 14.19 -11.46 6.57
CA LEU A 261 14.28 -10.33 5.67
C LEU A 261 13.93 -9.02 6.37
N VAL A 262 14.83 -8.06 6.25
CA VAL A 262 14.67 -6.73 6.85
C VAL A 262 14.62 -5.69 5.75
N ALA A 263 13.87 -4.60 5.98
CA ALA A 263 13.34 -3.72 4.94
C ALA A 263 14.39 -2.90 4.21
N GLY A 264 15.65 -3.13 4.50
CA GLY A 264 16.61 -2.08 4.32
C GLY A 264 16.39 -1.02 5.38
N ARG A 265 17.50 -0.63 5.94
CA ARG A 265 17.81 0.68 6.51
C ARG A 265 17.50 1.80 5.49
N VAL A 266 16.22 1.97 5.18
CA VAL A 266 15.73 2.73 4.04
C VAL A 266 14.60 3.64 4.52
N SER A 267 14.84 4.93 4.30
CA SER A 267 13.95 6.08 4.49
C SER A 267 13.90 6.70 5.88
N SER A 268 14.09 8.02 5.90
CA SER A 268 13.84 8.96 7.00
C SER A 268 12.37 9.19 7.32
N GLN A 269 11.50 8.35 6.74
CA GLN A 269 10.09 8.40 7.07
C GLN A 269 9.86 7.76 8.43
N ASP A 270 9.35 8.61 9.31
CA ASP A 270 8.89 8.25 10.62
C ASP A 270 7.92 7.06 10.57
N PHE A 271 8.29 5.97 11.25
CA PHE A 271 7.46 4.78 11.42
C PHE A 271 6.04 5.16 11.86
N PHE A 272 5.87 6.16 12.72
CA PHE A 272 4.56 6.57 13.21
C PHE A 272 3.68 7.16 12.10
N SER A 273 4.26 7.88 11.14
CA SER A 273 3.54 8.36 9.95
C SER A 273 3.05 7.21 9.06
N LEU A 274 3.83 6.14 8.90
CA LEU A 274 3.46 4.94 8.15
C LEU A 274 2.41 4.10 8.91
N LYS A 275 2.54 4.01 10.23
CA LYS A 275 1.54 3.43 11.14
C LYS A 275 0.19 4.14 11.03
N ASP A 276 0.19 5.47 10.99
CA ASP A 276 -1.03 6.25 10.85
C ASP A 276 -1.66 6.08 9.45
N LEU A 277 -0.84 5.99 8.39
CA LEU A 277 -1.33 5.62 7.05
C LEU A 277 -1.99 4.23 7.04
N TYR A 278 -1.38 3.24 7.69
CA TYR A 278 -1.96 1.90 7.83
C TYR A 278 -3.30 1.93 8.54
N LYS A 279 -3.38 2.65 9.66
CA LYS A 279 -4.62 2.85 10.42
C LYS A 279 -5.73 3.45 9.55
N ASP A 280 -5.44 4.54 8.84
CA ASP A 280 -6.43 5.24 8.02
C ASP A 280 -6.95 4.37 6.88
N ILE A 281 -6.08 3.56 6.25
CA ILE A 281 -6.47 2.59 5.23
C ILE A 281 -7.44 1.55 5.80
N LEU A 282 -7.13 0.99 6.97
CA LEU A 282 -7.98 -0.02 7.62
C LEU A 282 -9.35 0.55 8.04
N GLU A 283 -9.41 1.81 8.44
CA GLU A 283 -10.68 2.51 8.71
C GLU A 283 -11.53 2.68 7.45
N ILE A 284 -10.89 2.99 6.31
CA ILE A 284 -11.58 3.07 5.00
C ILE A 284 -12.08 1.70 4.56
N ILE A 285 -11.27 0.64 4.66
CA ILE A 285 -11.70 -0.74 4.37
C ILE A 285 -12.92 -1.11 5.22
N ALA A 286 -12.90 -0.77 6.52
CA ALA A 286 -14.02 -1.04 7.41
C ALA A 286 -15.33 -0.36 6.98
N ARG A 287 -15.25 0.75 6.25
CA ARG A 287 -16.42 1.40 5.64
C ARG A 287 -16.77 0.79 4.30
N GLN A 288 -15.78 0.44 3.46
CA GLN A 288 -16.01 -0.24 2.18
C GLN A 288 -16.72 -1.59 2.36
N ILE A 289 -16.46 -2.32 3.44
CA ILE A 289 -17.16 -3.58 3.76
C ILE A 289 -18.67 -3.40 3.91
N VAL A 290 -19.16 -2.20 4.26
CA VAL A 290 -20.62 -1.93 4.30
C VAL A 290 -21.23 -2.07 2.90
N LEU A 291 -20.51 -1.67 1.85
CA LEU A 291 -20.95 -1.86 0.46
C LEU A 291 -20.97 -3.34 0.07
N VAL A 292 -19.90 -4.07 0.44
CA VAL A 292 -19.80 -5.51 0.20
C VAL A 292 -20.96 -6.25 0.85
N ALA A 293 -21.25 -5.95 2.12
CA ALA A 293 -22.37 -6.54 2.85
C ALA A 293 -23.72 -6.19 2.24
N GLY A 294 -23.93 -4.94 1.79
CA GLY A 294 -25.17 -4.53 1.13
C GLY A 294 -25.45 -5.35 -0.14
N ILE A 295 -24.43 -5.51 -0.99
CA ILE A 295 -24.51 -6.34 -2.20
C ILE A 295 -24.72 -7.81 -1.84
N ASN A 296 -24.02 -8.31 -0.82
CA ASN A 296 -24.16 -9.69 -0.36
C ASN A 296 -25.58 -9.99 0.15
N ASN A 297 -26.17 -9.06 0.92
CA ASN A 297 -27.52 -9.18 1.43
C ASN A 297 -28.57 -9.12 0.31
N LEU A 298 -28.36 -8.27 -0.71
CA LEU A 298 -29.20 -8.28 -1.91
C LEU A 298 -29.14 -9.62 -2.64
N TYR A 299 -27.94 -10.15 -2.83
CA TYR A 299 -27.72 -11.40 -3.55
C TYR A 299 -28.40 -12.59 -2.85
N HIS A 300 -28.22 -12.74 -1.54
CA HIS A 300 -28.72 -13.90 -0.81
C HIS A 300 -30.18 -13.76 -0.34
N ARG A 301 -30.68 -12.53 -0.14
CA ARG A 301 -31.95 -12.29 0.59
C ARG A 301 -32.87 -11.28 -0.09
N GLY A 302 -32.46 -10.68 -1.20
CA GLY A 302 -33.25 -9.69 -1.93
C GLY A 302 -33.49 -8.38 -1.15
N ASN A 303 -32.76 -8.10 -0.07
CA ASN A 303 -32.90 -6.86 0.67
C ASN A 303 -31.59 -6.51 1.37
N PHE A 304 -31.04 -5.32 1.08
CA PHE A 304 -29.72 -4.92 1.55
C PHE A 304 -29.58 -4.80 3.09
N ASN A 305 -30.70 -4.67 3.82
CA ASN A 305 -30.74 -4.62 5.29
C ASN A 305 -30.95 -5.99 5.95
N SER A 306 -31.16 -7.05 5.17
CA SER A 306 -31.44 -8.39 5.72
C SER A 306 -30.15 -9.18 5.93
N PHE A 307 -29.83 -9.51 7.17
CA PHE A 307 -28.63 -10.26 7.55
C PHE A 307 -28.92 -11.70 7.98
N LYS A 308 -27.97 -12.60 7.76
CA LYS A 308 -27.98 -13.91 8.42
C LYS A 308 -27.87 -13.72 9.93
N ALA A 309 -28.62 -14.50 10.69
CA ALA A 309 -28.41 -14.60 12.13
C ALA A 309 -27.10 -15.33 12.41
N ILE A 310 -26.29 -14.78 13.32
CA ILE A 310 -25.11 -15.42 13.89
C ILE A 310 -25.28 -15.58 15.40
N ASP A 311 -24.27 -16.11 16.09
CA ASP A 311 -24.23 -16.13 17.56
C ASP A 311 -24.25 -14.69 18.10
N GLY A 312 -25.43 -14.24 18.55
CA GLY A 312 -25.73 -12.85 18.90
C GLY A 312 -26.91 -12.22 18.12
N GLY A 313 -27.54 -12.97 17.21
CA GLY A 313 -28.72 -12.54 16.43
C GLY A 313 -28.38 -11.96 15.06
N ALA A 314 -29.42 -11.60 14.30
CA ALA A 314 -29.28 -10.89 13.03
C ALA A 314 -29.21 -9.37 13.26
N LEU A 315 -28.46 -8.65 12.42
CA LEU A 315 -28.53 -7.20 12.40
C LEU A 315 -29.81 -6.75 11.70
N SER A 316 -30.33 -5.61 12.16
CA SER A 316 -31.55 -5.01 11.61
C SER A 316 -31.32 -4.11 10.39
N SER A 317 -30.07 -3.69 10.13
CA SER A 317 -29.75 -2.80 9.00
C SER A 317 -28.26 -2.69 8.69
N LEU A 318 -27.92 -2.20 7.49
CA LEU A 318 -26.55 -1.79 7.14
C LEU A 318 -26.03 -0.69 8.06
N GLN A 319 -26.89 0.22 8.52
CA GLN A 319 -26.51 1.24 9.49
C GLN A 319 -25.94 0.59 10.77
N LYS A 320 -26.57 -0.48 11.27
CA LYS A 320 -26.07 -1.23 12.44
C LYS A 320 -24.78 -1.97 12.16
N LEU A 321 -24.56 -2.42 10.93
CA LEU A 321 -23.27 -2.96 10.52
C LEU A 321 -22.18 -1.87 10.50
N SER A 322 -22.50 -0.67 10.02
CA SER A 322 -21.53 0.43 9.87
C SER A 322 -20.91 0.85 11.22
N GLU A 323 -21.69 0.74 12.31
CA GLU A 323 -21.32 1.05 13.69
C GLU A 323 -20.35 0.01 14.31
N LYS A 324 -20.17 -1.16 13.67
CA LYS A 324 -19.34 -2.24 14.20
C LYS A 324 -17.85 -2.07 13.88
N THR A 325 -17.02 -2.72 14.69
CA THR A 325 -15.59 -2.87 14.41
C THR A 325 -15.37 -3.66 13.12
N LEU A 326 -14.24 -3.48 12.44
CA LEU A 326 -13.90 -4.25 11.23
C LEU A 326 -13.99 -5.77 11.50
N SER A 327 -13.41 -6.24 12.60
CA SER A 327 -13.44 -7.64 13.00
C SER A 327 -14.86 -8.18 13.19
N ASP A 328 -15.76 -7.38 13.76
CA ASP A 328 -17.16 -7.78 13.90
C ASP A 328 -17.93 -7.74 12.58
N LYS A 329 -17.59 -6.82 11.66
CA LYS A 329 -18.22 -6.74 10.33
C LYS A 329 -18.03 -8.03 9.54
N PHE A 330 -16.84 -8.64 9.61
CA PHE A 330 -16.57 -9.91 8.94
C PHE A 330 -17.49 -11.05 9.37
N LYS A 331 -17.95 -11.05 10.64
CA LYS A 331 -18.87 -12.09 11.14
C LYS A 331 -20.23 -12.08 10.43
N TYR A 332 -20.61 -10.96 9.81
CA TYR A 332 -21.89 -10.78 9.13
C TYR A 332 -21.78 -10.93 7.59
N LEU A 333 -20.61 -11.31 7.07
CA LEU A 333 -20.42 -11.61 5.65
C LEU A 333 -20.52 -13.13 5.44
N ASP A 334 -21.73 -13.61 5.16
CA ASP A 334 -21.96 -15.04 4.90
C ASP A 334 -21.90 -15.35 3.40
N ASP A 335 -21.09 -16.34 3.02
CA ASP A 335 -20.88 -16.76 1.62
C ASP A 335 -20.64 -15.56 0.68
N CYS A 336 -19.62 -14.77 1.05
CA CYS A 336 -19.38 -13.46 0.48
C CYS A 336 -18.95 -13.57 -0.98
N TRP A 337 -19.64 -12.84 -1.87
CA TRP A 337 -19.29 -12.72 -3.29
C TRP A 337 -17.87 -12.15 -3.53
N TYR A 338 -17.32 -11.47 -2.54
CA TYR A 338 -15.99 -10.89 -2.58
C TYR A 338 -15.07 -11.63 -1.63
N ASN A 339 -13.99 -12.20 -2.17
CA ASN A 339 -12.98 -12.91 -1.39
C ASN A 339 -12.08 -11.93 -0.64
N LEU A 340 -12.51 -11.51 0.55
CA LEU A 340 -11.71 -10.72 1.47
C LEU A 340 -10.63 -11.61 2.08
N ALA A 341 -9.37 -11.38 1.71
CA ALA A 341 -8.22 -12.06 2.32
C ALA A 341 -8.01 -11.57 3.77
N THR A 342 -8.84 -12.05 4.69
CA THR A 342 -8.81 -11.66 6.12
C THR A 342 -7.49 -12.00 6.80
N THR A 343 -6.78 -13.01 6.30
CA THR A 343 -5.41 -13.36 6.68
C THR A 343 -4.42 -12.23 6.38
N ASP A 344 -4.61 -11.55 5.24
CA ASP A 344 -3.67 -10.56 4.73
C ASP A 344 -3.79 -9.21 5.45
N LEU A 345 -4.90 -8.99 6.15
CA LEU A 345 -5.17 -7.77 6.93
C LEU A 345 -4.59 -7.82 8.36
N ASN A 346 -3.97 -8.94 8.77
CA ASN A 346 -3.38 -9.17 10.10
C ASN A 346 -4.17 -8.48 11.23
N LEU A 347 -5.34 -9.04 11.58
CA LEU A 347 -6.28 -8.43 12.54
C LEU A 347 -5.64 -8.13 13.91
N GLY A 348 -4.62 -8.90 14.31
CA GLY A 348 -3.86 -8.67 15.54
C GLY A 348 -3.01 -7.40 15.48
N LEU A 349 -2.23 -7.23 14.40
CA LEU A 349 -1.47 -6.00 14.14
C LEU A 349 -2.41 -4.80 14.03
N ARG A 350 -3.53 -4.95 13.32
CA ARG A 350 -4.56 -3.91 13.19
C ARG A 350 -5.10 -3.46 14.54
N ASN A 351 -5.48 -4.39 15.42
CA ASN A 351 -5.98 -4.05 16.76
C ASN A 351 -4.92 -3.30 17.58
N ALA A 352 -3.66 -3.76 17.51
CA ALA A 352 -2.57 -3.10 18.21
C ALA A 352 -2.32 -1.67 17.68
N VAL A 353 -2.33 -1.48 16.35
CA VAL A 353 -2.20 -0.15 15.72
C VAL A 353 -3.36 0.77 16.10
N ALA A 354 -4.60 0.27 16.08
CA ALA A 354 -5.79 1.06 16.42
C ALA A 354 -5.76 1.58 17.88
N HIS A 355 -5.19 0.80 18.79
CA HIS A 355 -5.06 1.15 20.21
C HIS A 355 -3.69 1.71 20.61
N ASN A 356 -2.81 1.98 19.64
CA ASN A 356 -1.44 2.45 19.85
C ASN A 356 -0.59 1.53 20.77
N ASN A 357 -0.88 0.23 20.75
CA ASN A 357 -0.18 -0.82 21.49
C ASN A 357 0.95 -1.41 20.65
N ILE A 358 1.82 -0.55 20.13
CA ILE A 358 2.86 -0.90 19.16
C ILE A 358 4.11 -0.06 19.41
N ASN A 359 5.28 -0.70 19.36
CA ASN A 359 6.59 -0.07 19.50
C ASN A 359 7.46 -0.44 18.30
N TYR A 360 8.38 0.44 17.95
CA TYR A 360 9.35 0.23 16.88
C TYR A 360 10.76 0.41 17.42
N ASN A 361 11.61 -0.60 17.22
CA ASN A 361 13.03 -0.52 17.46
C ASN A 361 13.74 -0.23 16.12
N SER A 362 14.32 0.97 15.99
CA SER A 362 14.99 1.39 14.76
C SER A 362 16.33 0.69 14.49
N GLU A 363 16.97 0.12 15.52
CA GLU A 363 18.23 -0.60 15.39
C GLU A 363 18.02 -1.96 14.74
N THR A 364 17.13 -2.77 15.33
CA THR A 364 16.81 -4.11 14.83
C THR A 364 15.77 -4.05 13.71
N GLN A 365 15.18 -2.88 13.46
CA GLN A 365 14.03 -2.67 12.59
C GLN A 365 12.87 -3.63 12.94
N THR A 366 12.67 -3.88 14.24
CA THR A 366 11.61 -4.77 14.76
C THR A 366 10.42 -3.93 15.21
N VAL A 367 9.23 -4.38 14.82
CA VAL A 367 7.95 -3.83 15.27
C VAL A 367 7.35 -4.83 16.26
N THR A 368 7.23 -4.43 17.52
CA THR A 368 6.62 -5.23 18.58
C THR A 368 5.21 -4.71 18.84
N TYR A 369 4.20 -5.57 18.76
CA TYR A 369 2.79 -5.21 18.91
C TYR A 369 2.04 -6.14 19.87
N TYR A 370 1.03 -5.59 20.54
CA TYR A 370 0.26 -6.29 21.57
C TYR A 370 -1.23 -6.33 21.20
N PRO A 371 -1.70 -7.39 20.50
CA PRO A 371 -3.08 -7.47 19.98
C PRO A 371 -4.17 -7.38 21.05
N GLU A 372 -3.90 -7.94 22.24
CA GLU A 372 -4.82 -7.94 23.39
C GLU A 372 -4.64 -6.72 24.32
N GLY A 373 -3.68 -5.84 23.99
CA GLY A 373 -3.26 -4.70 24.81
C GLY A 373 -2.48 -5.06 26.06
N GLY A 374 -1.92 -4.04 26.72
CA GLY A 374 -1.23 -4.18 28.00
C GLY A 374 -2.23 -4.31 29.14
N ARG A 375 -2.44 -5.54 29.63
CA ARG A 375 -3.09 -5.77 30.93
C ARG A 375 -2.08 -5.43 32.05
N LEU A 376 -2.55 -5.38 33.30
CA LEU A 376 -1.67 -5.21 34.48
C LEU A 376 -0.54 -6.27 34.54
N ALA A 377 -0.74 -7.42 33.89
CA ALA A 377 0.29 -8.43 33.67
C ALA A 377 0.98 -8.21 32.32
N ALA A 378 2.31 -8.30 32.30
CA ALA A 378 3.11 -8.27 31.09
C ALA A 378 2.60 -9.33 30.11
N THR A 379 2.15 -8.89 28.94
CA THR A 379 1.69 -9.76 27.85
C THR A 379 2.84 -9.89 26.87
N GLU A 380 3.15 -11.11 26.41
CA GLU A 380 4.21 -11.32 25.43
C GLU A 380 3.81 -10.66 24.11
N GLY A 381 4.65 -9.73 23.63
CA GLY A 381 4.43 -9.02 22.38
C GLY A 381 4.69 -9.92 21.19
N LYS A 382 3.97 -9.70 20.09
CA LYS A 382 4.31 -10.30 18.80
C LYS A 382 5.28 -9.40 18.07
N GLU A 383 6.22 -10.01 17.36
CA GLU A 383 7.25 -9.27 16.62
C GLU A 383 7.13 -9.54 15.13
N ILE A 384 7.28 -8.48 14.33
CA ILE A 384 7.47 -8.56 12.89
C ILE A 384 8.60 -7.61 12.48
N SER A 385 9.28 -7.90 11.38
CA SER A 385 10.22 -6.93 10.82
C SER A 385 9.48 -5.71 10.27
N PHE A 386 10.16 -4.56 10.20
CA PHE A 386 9.62 -3.38 9.54
C PHE A 386 9.25 -3.66 8.08
N LEU A 387 9.93 -4.59 7.41
CA LEU A 387 9.60 -4.98 6.04
C LEU A 387 8.25 -5.71 5.97
N ALA A 388 8.02 -6.62 6.91
CA ALA A 388 6.76 -7.31 7.05
C ALA A 388 5.61 -6.35 7.42
N PHE A 389 5.91 -5.29 8.19
CA PHE A 389 4.96 -4.20 8.40
C PHE A 389 4.67 -3.44 7.09
N MET A 390 5.69 -3.05 6.33
CA MET A 390 5.52 -2.39 5.02
C MET A 390 4.75 -3.26 4.02
N ARG A 391 4.97 -4.59 4.06
CA ARG A 391 4.21 -5.59 3.32
C ARG A 391 2.73 -5.57 3.72
N SER A 392 2.44 -5.59 5.01
CA SER A 392 1.06 -5.52 5.54
C SER A 392 0.35 -4.23 5.10
N LEU A 393 1.07 -3.10 5.14
CA LEU A 393 0.56 -1.82 4.67
C LEU A 393 0.27 -1.82 3.16
N LEU A 394 1.16 -2.39 2.35
CA LEU A 394 0.96 -2.54 0.90
C LEU A 394 -0.25 -3.42 0.58
N LEU A 395 -0.42 -4.54 1.29
CA LEU A 395 -1.56 -5.44 1.12
C LEU A 395 -2.87 -4.74 1.51
N ALA A 396 -2.90 -4.02 2.63
CA ALA A 396 -4.07 -3.22 3.00
C ALA A 396 -4.38 -2.12 1.98
N PHE A 397 -3.37 -1.44 1.42
CA PHE A 397 -3.60 -0.49 0.33
C PHE A 397 -4.24 -1.15 -0.90
N ARG A 398 -3.74 -2.32 -1.30
CA ARG A 398 -4.31 -3.09 -2.42
C ARG A 398 -5.75 -3.49 -2.17
N GLU A 399 -6.06 -3.91 -0.95
CA GLU A 399 -7.41 -4.27 -0.55
C GLU A 399 -8.36 -3.05 -0.63
N MET A 400 -7.93 -1.91 -0.11
CA MET A 400 -8.68 -0.65 -0.26
C MET A 400 -8.85 -0.25 -1.73
N HIS A 401 -7.80 -0.39 -2.54
CA HIS A 401 -7.83 -0.08 -3.98
C HIS A 401 -8.81 -0.99 -4.73
N ASN A 402 -8.78 -2.29 -4.45
CA ASN A 402 -9.70 -3.29 -4.98
C ASN A 402 -11.15 -2.94 -4.62
N LEU A 403 -11.42 -2.64 -3.36
CA LEU A 403 -12.73 -2.18 -2.91
C LEU A 403 -13.14 -0.80 -3.47
N HIS A 404 -12.18 0.01 -3.92
CA HIS A 404 -12.49 1.27 -4.63
C HIS A 404 -13.09 1.01 -6.02
N HIS A 405 -12.85 -0.17 -6.62
CA HIS A 405 -13.57 -0.59 -7.83
C HIS A 405 -15.06 -0.90 -7.56
N VAL A 406 -15.43 -1.30 -6.34
CA VAL A 406 -16.84 -1.43 -5.96
C VAL A 406 -17.53 -0.07 -6.03
N ILE A 407 -16.90 0.95 -5.46
CA ILE A 407 -17.39 2.34 -5.50
C ILE A 407 -17.53 2.82 -6.95
N LYS A 408 -16.52 2.55 -7.79
CA LYS A 408 -16.56 2.83 -9.24
C LYS A 408 -17.80 2.23 -9.89
N SER A 409 -18.06 0.94 -9.68
CA SER A 409 -19.19 0.23 -10.28
C SER A 409 -20.54 0.76 -9.83
N LEU A 410 -20.70 1.08 -8.54
CA LEU A 410 -21.93 1.67 -8.01
C LEU A 410 -22.21 3.07 -8.58
N TYR A 411 -21.16 3.89 -8.79
CA TYR A 411 -21.30 5.16 -9.52
C TYR A 411 -21.77 4.96 -10.96
N TYR A 412 -21.20 4.01 -11.69
CA TYR A 412 -21.62 3.76 -13.07
C TYR A 412 -23.04 3.21 -13.14
N TYR A 413 -23.44 2.32 -12.22
CA TYR A 413 -24.81 1.86 -12.14
C TYR A 413 -25.79 3.03 -11.94
N LYS A 414 -25.53 3.91 -10.96
CA LYS A 414 -26.35 5.10 -10.71
C LYS A 414 -26.50 5.96 -11.97
N LEU A 415 -25.38 6.35 -12.58
CA LEU A 415 -25.35 7.33 -13.66
C LEU A 415 -25.86 6.76 -14.99
N LEU A 416 -25.54 5.51 -15.32
CA LEU A 416 -25.79 4.94 -16.65
C LEU A 416 -27.04 4.06 -16.71
N VAL A 417 -27.49 3.50 -15.58
CA VAL A 417 -28.63 2.57 -15.53
C VAL A 417 -29.82 3.21 -14.82
N GLN A 418 -29.65 3.66 -13.58
CA GLN A 418 -30.77 4.17 -12.77
C GLN A 418 -31.24 5.54 -13.25
N ASP A 419 -30.34 6.53 -13.35
CA ASP A 419 -30.69 7.90 -13.71
C ASP A 419 -31.12 8.04 -15.17
N ARG A 420 -30.46 7.30 -16.06
CA ARG A 420 -30.84 7.26 -17.47
C ARG A 420 -32.22 6.63 -17.65
N GLY A 421 -32.50 5.49 -16.99
CA GLY A 421 -33.81 4.85 -17.05
C GLY A 421 -34.93 5.71 -16.46
N ALA A 422 -34.64 6.52 -15.44
CA ALA A 422 -35.59 7.49 -14.90
C ALA A 422 -35.88 8.65 -15.86
N HIS A 423 -34.90 9.09 -16.64
CA HIS A 423 -35.09 10.12 -17.67
C HIS A 423 -35.94 9.61 -18.83
N GLU A 424 -35.62 8.43 -19.37
CA GLU A 424 -36.34 7.81 -20.49
C GLU A 424 -37.82 7.52 -20.14
N LYS A 425 -38.13 7.17 -18.89
CA LYS A 425 -39.51 6.99 -18.39
C LYS A 425 -40.29 8.30 -18.18
N ARG A 426 -39.61 9.46 -18.10
CA ARG A 426 -40.26 10.78 -17.96
C ARG A 426 -40.59 11.42 -19.32
N GLU A 427 -39.94 10.96 -20.38
CA GLU A 427 -40.14 11.45 -21.75
C GLU A 427 -41.12 10.59 -22.57
N ALA A 428 -41.44 9.38 -22.08
CA ALA A 428 -42.51 8.51 -22.57
C ALA A 428 -43.82 8.76 -21.82
#